data_AF-A0A0S2SMP9-F1
#
_entry.id   AF-A0A0S2SMP9-F1
#
_cell.length_a   1.000
_cell.length_b   1.000
_cell.length_c   1.000
_cell.angle_alpha   90.00
_cell.angle_beta   90.00
_cell.angle_gamma   90.00
#
_symmetry.space_group_name_H-M   'P 1'
#
loop_
_entity.id
_entity.type
_entity.pdbx_description
1 polymer ?
#
loop_
_entity_poly.entity_id
_entity_poly.type
_entity_poly.pdbx_seq_one_letter_code
_entity_poly.pdbx_strand_id
1 'polypeptide(L)'
;MALNDKADAIKAPHSTQFNPEQVKEALGLGLANWDLFQRNINALSQRSVSPAEAMMFFSDLINDPSDDGNIVLSRPTKKLQELYQGAGMGSDLASAKNTVWGLVNAVTEYIDHHRRARSQDHRLDSAWFGQGAQLKSQALNQALTLLQ
;
A
#
# COMPACT_ATOMS: atom_id res chain seq x y z
N MET A 1 -1.52 6.90 -2.50
CA MET A 1 -1.69 6.54 -1.06
C MET A 1 -2.07 7.73 -0.19
N ALA A 2 -1.35 8.86 -0.22
CA ALA A 2 -1.79 10.10 0.45
C ALA A 2 -2.50 11.11 -0.47
N LEU A 3 -2.33 10.94 -1.79
CA LEU A 3 -2.96 11.76 -2.83
C LEU A 3 -4.21 11.06 -3.34
N ASN A 4 -5.24 11.84 -3.68
CA ASN A 4 -6.51 11.35 -4.21
C ASN A 4 -6.36 10.97 -5.71
N ASP A 5 -7.22 10.08 -6.21
CA ASP A 5 -7.23 9.54 -7.59
C ASP A 5 -7.60 10.59 -8.68
N LYS A 6 -7.38 11.88 -8.44
CA LYS A 6 -7.79 12.96 -9.37
C LYS A 6 -6.90 13.04 -10.61
N ALA A 7 -5.57 12.90 -10.47
CA ALA A 7 -4.62 12.81 -11.58
C ALA A 7 -3.21 12.40 -11.10
N ASP A 8 -2.62 11.35 -11.68
CA ASP A 8 -1.23 10.92 -11.38
C ASP A 8 -0.17 11.85 -11.99
N ALA A 9 -0.55 12.65 -12.98
CA ALA A 9 0.34 13.61 -13.64
C ALA A 9 -0.43 14.82 -14.17
N ILE A 10 0.17 15.99 -14.07
CA ILE A 10 -0.34 17.23 -14.67
C ILE A 10 0.58 17.64 -15.80
N LYS A 11 -0.01 17.82 -16.99
CA LYS A 11 0.69 18.38 -18.15
C LYS A 11 0.44 19.88 -18.19
N ALA A 12 1.48 20.67 -17.93
CA ALA A 12 1.45 22.11 -18.11
C ALA A 12 2.08 22.48 -19.46
N PRO A 13 1.37 23.18 -20.37
CA PRO A 13 1.97 23.73 -21.57
C PRO A 13 3.06 24.74 -21.21
N HIS A 14 4.17 24.75 -21.96
CA HIS A 14 5.26 25.71 -21.77
C HIS A 14 4.86 27.18 -22.06
N SER A 15 3.67 27.40 -22.62
CA SER A 15 3.10 28.72 -22.95
C SER A 15 2.16 29.28 -21.88
N THR A 16 1.92 28.56 -20.77
CA THR A 16 1.02 28.99 -19.70
C THR A 16 1.80 29.32 -18.42
N GLN A 17 1.41 30.37 -17.70
CA GLN A 17 2.01 30.70 -16.42
C GLN A 17 1.65 29.64 -15.37
N PHE A 18 2.65 29.13 -14.65
CA PHE A 18 2.45 28.09 -13.64
C PHE A 18 1.55 28.58 -12.49
N ASN A 19 0.42 27.90 -12.28
CA ASN A 19 -0.47 28.15 -11.15
C ASN A 19 -0.29 27.06 -10.08
N PRO A 20 0.43 27.34 -8.98
CA PRO A 20 0.75 26.33 -7.97
C PRO A 20 -0.49 25.79 -7.25
N GLU A 21 -1.51 26.61 -7.02
CA GLU A 21 -2.70 26.19 -6.27
C GLU A 21 -3.57 25.24 -7.10
N GLN A 22 -3.76 25.56 -8.38
CA GLN A 22 -4.47 24.68 -9.31
C GLN A 22 -3.76 23.33 -9.49
N VAL A 23 -2.42 23.35 -9.56
CA VAL A 23 -1.60 22.13 -9.66
C VAL A 23 -1.69 21.29 -8.38
N LYS A 24 -1.61 21.90 -7.20
CA LYS A 24 -1.78 21.20 -5.92
C LYS A 24 -3.16 20.58 -5.80
N GLU A 25 -4.22 21.31 -6.17
CA GLU A 25 -5.58 20.81 -6.11
C GLU A 25 -5.79 19.61 -7.06
N ALA A 26 -5.31 19.73 -8.30
CA ALA A 26 -5.42 18.67 -9.30
C ALA A 26 -4.58 17.43 -8.94
N LEU A 27 -3.42 17.60 -8.29
CA LEU A 27 -2.63 16.49 -7.72
C LEU A 27 -3.21 15.96 -6.39
N GLY A 28 -4.26 16.58 -5.85
CA GLY A 28 -4.82 16.19 -4.55
C GLY A 28 -3.88 16.45 -3.37
N LEU A 29 -2.93 17.38 -3.49
CA LEU A 29 -1.97 17.80 -2.46
C LEU A 29 -2.56 18.77 -1.43
N GLY A 30 -3.88 18.91 -1.35
CA GLY A 30 -4.55 19.80 -0.41
C GLY A 30 -4.43 19.32 1.05
N LEU A 31 -4.38 20.27 1.99
CA LEU A 31 -4.26 19.99 3.43
C LEU A 31 -5.35 19.03 3.95
N ALA A 32 -6.58 19.16 3.47
CA ALA A 32 -7.69 18.30 3.86
C ALA A 32 -7.47 16.81 3.54
N ASN A 33 -6.78 16.50 2.44
CA ASN A 33 -6.48 15.11 2.06
C ASN A 33 -5.38 14.52 2.96
N TRP A 34 -4.38 15.34 3.28
CA TRP A 34 -3.34 14.95 4.23
C TRP A 34 -3.94 14.67 5.62
N ASP A 35 -4.86 15.52 6.09
CA ASP A 35 -5.53 15.32 7.37
C ASP A 35 -6.37 14.03 7.39
N LEU A 36 -7.11 13.75 6.32
CA LEU A 36 -7.85 12.50 6.18
C LEU A 36 -6.90 11.28 6.20
N PHE A 37 -5.80 11.37 5.45
CA PHE A 37 -4.80 10.31 5.40
C PHE A 37 -4.18 10.05 6.79
N GLN A 38 -3.83 11.10 7.52
CA GLN A 38 -3.31 10.99 8.89
C GLN A 38 -4.32 10.34 9.84
N ARG A 39 -5.60 10.75 9.79
CA ARG A 39 -6.66 10.11 10.59
C ARG A 39 -6.80 8.62 10.27
N ASN A 40 -6.78 8.27 8.99
CA ASN A 40 -6.88 6.89 8.53
C ASN A 40 -5.69 6.05 9.04
N ILE A 41 -4.45 6.51 8.87
CA ILE A 41 -3.26 5.79 9.38
C ILE A 41 -3.35 5.59 10.88
N ASN A 42 -3.72 6.64 11.62
CA ASN A 42 -3.87 6.54 13.07
C ASN A 42 -4.89 5.45 13.43
N ALA A 43 -6.06 5.42 12.79
CA ALA A 43 -7.05 4.38 13.02
C ALA A 43 -6.53 2.98 12.66
N LEU A 44 -5.85 2.81 11.52
CA LEU A 44 -5.25 1.53 11.09
C LEU A 44 -4.18 1.03 12.08
N SER A 45 -3.41 1.94 12.69
CA SER A 45 -2.38 1.60 13.67
C SER A 45 -2.93 1.15 15.02
N GLN A 46 -4.20 1.47 15.32
CA GLN A 46 -4.86 1.09 16.57
C GLN A 46 -5.71 -0.19 16.44
N ARG A 47 -6.01 -0.62 15.20
CA ARG A 47 -6.77 -1.85 14.96
C ARG A 47 -5.83 -3.05 14.89
N SER A 48 -5.90 -3.91 15.90
CA SER A 48 -5.21 -5.21 15.89
C SER A 48 -5.81 -6.17 14.88
N VAL A 49 -4.97 -7.07 14.35
CA VAL A 49 -5.33 -8.07 13.34
C VAL A 49 -4.91 -9.45 13.83
N SER A 50 -5.81 -10.42 13.70
CA SER A 50 -5.49 -11.81 14.02
C SER A 50 -4.60 -12.46 12.94
N PRO A 51 -3.80 -13.50 13.28
CA PRO A 51 -2.99 -14.18 12.27
C PRO A 51 -3.79 -14.72 11.07
N ALA A 52 -5.02 -15.21 11.32
CA ALA A 52 -5.91 -15.70 10.26
C ALA A 52 -6.42 -14.55 9.37
N GLU A 53 -6.80 -13.41 9.95
CA GLU A 53 -7.23 -12.23 9.18
C GLU A 53 -6.08 -11.66 8.34
N ALA A 54 -4.86 -11.61 8.87
CA ALA A 54 -3.67 -11.20 8.12
C ALA A 54 -3.39 -12.12 6.92
N MET A 55 -3.57 -13.44 7.11
CA MET A 55 -3.41 -14.43 6.04
C MET A 55 -4.44 -14.23 4.94
N MET A 56 -5.72 -14.11 5.29
CA MET A 56 -6.79 -13.86 4.32
C MET A 56 -6.56 -12.55 3.56
N PHE A 57 -6.19 -11.48 4.28
CA PHE A 57 -5.87 -10.19 3.66
C PHE A 57 -4.82 -10.31 2.54
N PHE A 58 -3.69 -10.99 2.81
CA PHE A 58 -2.64 -11.13 1.79
C PHE A 58 -3.04 -12.08 0.65
N SER A 59 -3.74 -13.16 0.95
CA SER A 59 -4.24 -14.10 -0.07
C SER A 59 -5.22 -13.43 -1.03
N ASP A 60 -6.17 -12.67 -0.50
CA ASP A 60 -7.14 -11.90 -1.29
C ASP A 60 -6.43 -10.85 -2.15
N LEU A 61 -5.48 -10.11 -1.57
CA LEU A 61 -4.74 -9.07 -2.29
C LEU A 61 -3.92 -9.61 -3.47
N ILE A 62 -3.29 -10.78 -3.30
CA ILE A 62 -2.47 -11.40 -4.36
C ILE A 62 -3.32 -12.25 -5.30
N ASN A 63 -4.58 -12.52 -4.97
CA ASN A 63 -5.47 -13.46 -5.66
C ASN A 63 -4.87 -14.87 -5.71
N ASP A 64 -4.40 -15.37 -4.57
CA ASP A 64 -3.91 -16.74 -4.47
C ASP A 64 -5.05 -17.74 -4.76
N PRO A 65 -4.87 -18.70 -5.69
CA PRO A 65 -5.90 -19.70 -5.96
C PRO A 65 -6.09 -20.61 -4.75
N SER A 66 -7.29 -20.63 -4.19
CA SER A 66 -7.72 -21.59 -3.19
C SER A 66 -8.25 -22.84 -3.88
N ASP A 67 -7.59 -23.98 -3.67
CA ASP A 67 -8.06 -25.29 -4.14
C ASP A 67 -8.71 -26.04 -2.97
N ASP A 68 -9.94 -26.51 -3.16
CA ASP A 68 -10.79 -27.30 -2.25
C ASP A 68 -10.26 -27.50 -0.81
N GLY A 69 -10.32 -26.44 0.00
CA GLY A 69 -10.05 -26.50 1.43
C GLY A 69 -8.57 -26.47 1.86
N ASN A 70 -7.62 -26.36 0.93
CA ASN A 70 -6.19 -26.25 1.25
C ASN A 70 -5.58 -24.98 0.63
N ILE A 71 -5.35 -23.96 1.46
CA ILE A 71 -4.73 -22.70 1.01
C ILE A 71 -3.26 -22.97 0.70
N VAL A 72 -2.94 -23.23 -0.57
CA VAL A 72 -1.54 -23.29 -1.03
C VAL A 72 -1.02 -21.87 -1.12
N LEU A 73 -0.39 -21.39 -0.04
CA LEU A 73 0.22 -20.06 0.00
C LEU A 73 1.26 -19.90 -1.10
N SER A 74 1.07 -18.90 -1.96
CA SER A 74 2.08 -18.56 -2.96
C SER A 74 3.34 -18.02 -2.29
N ARG A 75 4.46 -18.03 -3.03
CA ARG A 75 5.72 -17.45 -2.54
C ARG A 75 5.58 -15.97 -2.13
N PRO A 76 4.88 -15.11 -2.90
CA PRO A 76 4.56 -13.75 -2.47
C PRO A 76 3.84 -13.68 -1.12
N THR A 77 2.79 -14.48 -0.91
CA THR A 77 1.99 -14.44 0.32
C THR A 77 2.80 -14.88 1.54
N LYS A 78 3.62 -15.94 1.40
CA LYS A 78 4.58 -16.34 2.45
C LYS A 78 5.54 -15.21 2.79
N LYS A 79 6.07 -14.52 1.78
CA LYS A 79 7.01 -13.41 2.01
C LYS A 79 6.34 -12.23 2.73
N LEU A 80 5.12 -11.89 2.37
CA LEU A 80 4.34 -10.86 3.07
C LEU A 80 4.11 -11.22 4.53
N GLN A 81 3.76 -12.48 4.81
CA GLN A 81 3.61 -12.95 6.20
C GLN A 81 4.91 -12.85 6.99
N GLU A 82 6.04 -13.27 6.43
CA GLU A 82 7.35 -13.12 7.08
C GLU A 82 7.64 -11.65 7.43
N LEU A 83 7.42 -10.74 6.47
CA LEU A 83 7.66 -9.31 6.66
C LEU A 83 6.76 -8.73 7.76
N TYR A 84 5.49 -9.12 7.76
CA TYR A 84 4.53 -8.71 8.78
C TYR A 84 4.86 -9.24 10.19
N GLN A 85 5.41 -10.46 10.28
CA GLN A 85 5.66 -11.16 11.55
C GLN A 85 7.02 -10.85 12.20
N GLY A 86 7.76 -9.83 11.73
CA GLY A 86 9.02 -9.41 12.35
C GLY A 86 10.21 -9.31 11.40
N ALA A 87 10.13 -9.87 10.19
CA ALA A 87 11.24 -9.78 9.24
C ALA A 87 11.26 -8.43 8.50
N GLY A 88 10.15 -7.70 8.49
CA GLY A 88 10.03 -6.42 7.82
C GLY A 88 10.60 -5.28 8.66
N MET A 89 11.10 -4.25 7.98
CA MET A 89 11.69 -3.08 8.61
C MET A 89 10.64 -2.33 9.44
N GLY A 90 10.88 -2.24 10.75
CA GLY A 90 9.95 -1.57 11.68
C GLY A 90 8.66 -2.35 11.97
N SER A 91 8.57 -3.62 11.57
CA SER A 91 7.41 -4.49 11.86
C SER A 91 7.16 -4.68 13.37
N ASP A 92 8.19 -4.55 14.21
CA ASP A 92 8.09 -4.61 15.67
C ASP A 92 7.65 -3.30 16.35
N LEU A 93 7.51 -2.20 15.60
CA LEU A 93 7.03 -0.93 16.16
C LEU A 93 5.60 -1.07 16.66
N ALA A 94 5.24 -0.38 17.74
CA ALA A 94 3.89 -0.46 18.34
C ALA A 94 2.77 -0.11 17.34
N SER A 95 3.04 0.78 16.39
CA SER A 95 2.09 1.18 15.34
C SER A 95 1.93 0.18 14.20
N ALA A 96 2.83 -0.81 14.09
CA ALA A 96 2.86 -1.77 12.99
C ALA A 96 2.59 -3.20 13.49
N LYS A 97 3.14 -3.57 14.64
CA LYS A 97 3.10 -4.93 15.19
C LYS A 97 1.68 -5.41 15.42
N ASN A 98 1.29 -6.44 14.68
CA ASN A 98 -0.04 -7.04 14.73
C ASN A 98 -1.20 -6.06 14.43
N THR A 99 -0.94 -5.02 13.64
CA THR A 99 -1.96 -4.00 13.29
C THR A 99 -2.31 -4.05 11.81
N VAL A 100 -3.45 -3.46 11.43
CA VAL A 100 -3.79 -3.29 10.01
C VAL A 100 -2.75 -2.43 9.29
N TRP A 101 -2.21 -1.41 9.96
CA TRP A 101 -1.13 -0.59 9.38
C TRP A 101 0.13 -1.42 9.08
N GLY A 102 0.45 -2.41 9.91
CA GLY A 102 1.51 -3.38 9.67
C GLY A 102 1.33 -4.17 8.38
N LEU A 103 0.09 -4.53 8.01
CA LEU A 103 -0.20 -5.22 6.75
C LEU A 103 0.18 -4.36 5.54
N VAL A 104 -0.21 -3.08 5.57
CA VAL A 104 0.10 -2.12 4.49
C VAL A 104 1.61 -1.89 4.37
N ASN A 105 2.32 -1.80 5.50
CA ASN A 105 3.78 -1.67 5.52
C ASN A 105 4.46 -2.90 4.91
N ALA A 106 4.02 -4.11 5.26
CA ALA A 106 4.56 -5.34 4.70
C ALA A 106 4.38 -5.41 3.17
N VAL A 107 3.22 -5.00 2.66
CA VAL A 107 2.97 -4.92 1.20
C VAL A 107 3.87 -3.90 0.53
N THR A 108 4.03 -2.72 1.14
CA THR A 108 4.86 -1.65 0.61
C THR A 108 6.32 -2.10 0.52
N GLU A 109 6.86 -2.68 1.60
CA GLU A 109 8.23 -3.20 1.62
C GLU A 109 8.42 -4.33 0.61
N TYR A 110 7.46 -5.25 0.50
CA TYR A 110 7.52 -6.32 -0.48
C TYR A 110 7.63 -5.79 -1.91
N ILE A 111 6.82 -4.80 -2.26
CA ILE A 111 6.80 -4.22 -3.62
C ILE A 111 8.07 -3.43 -3.90
N ASP A 112 8.52 -2.61 -2.94
CA ASP A 112 9.61 -1.66 -3.13
C ASP A 112 10.98 -2.37 -3.10
N HIS A 113 11.10 -3.47 -2.35
CA HIS A 113 12.39 -4.13 -2.10
C HIS A 113 12.48 -5.61 -2.50
N HIS A 114 11.40 -6.38 -2.38
CA HIS A 114 11.48 -7.85 -2.52
C HIS A 114 10.88 -8.41 -3.82
N ARG A 115 10.02 -7.65 -4.50
CA ARG A 115 9.39 -8.09 -5.74
C ARG A 115 10.44 -8.22 -6.84
N ARG A 116 10.46 -9.38 -7.49
CA ARG A 116 11.37 -9.65 -8.61
C ARG A 116 11.09 -8.69 -9.76
N ALA A 117 12.16 -8.10 -10.29
CA ALA A 117 12.11 -7.25 -11.46
C ALA A 117 13.34 -7.53 -12.33
N ARG A 118 13.26 -7.19 -13.62
CA ARG A 118 14.37 -7.38 -14.57
C ARG A 118 15.57 -6.49 -14.26
N SER A 119 15.33 -5.31 -13.71
CA SER A 119 16.34 -4.37 -13.24
C SER A 119 15.82 -3.58 -12.04
N GLN A 120 16.70 -2.86 -11.36
CA GLN A 120 16.33 -1.99 -10.25
C GLN A 120 15.45 -0.82 -10.72
N ASP A 121 15.76 -0.20 -11.85
CA ASP A 121 14.95 0.89 -12.42
C ASP A 121 13.54 0.42 -12.77
N HIS A 122 13.40 -0.78 -13.35
CA HIS A 122 12.07 -1.35 -13.60
C HIS A 122 11.28 -1.63 -12.32
N ARG A 123 11.95 -1.96 -11.21
CA ARG A 123 11.28 -2.12 -9.92
C ARG A 123 10.79 -0.78 -9.40
N LEU A 124 11.63 0.26 -9.45
CA LEU A 124 11.28 1.61 -9.02
C LEU A 124 10.12 2.17 -9.83
N ASP A 125 10.19 2.08 -11.16
CA ASP A 125 9.12 2.54 -12.04
C ASP A 125 7.79 1.83 -11.75
N SER A 126 7.82 0.49 -11.59
CA SER A 126 6.63 -0.28 -11.21
C SER A 126 6.09 0.10 -9.83
N ALA A 127 6.98 0.33 -8.86
CA ALA A 127 6.64 0.71 -7.50
C ALA A 127 6.05 2.12 -7.40
N TRP A 128 6.43 3.03 -8.30
CA TRP A 128 5.96 4.42 -8.29
C TRP A 128 4.76 4.66 -9.20
N PHE A 129 4.74 4.06 -10.40
CA PHE A 129 3.77 4.40 -11.44
C PHE A 129 3.09 3.19 -12.10
N GLY A 130 3.55 1.97 -11.82
CA GLY A 130 3.05 0.76 -12.47
C GLY A 130 2.16 -0.10 -11.56
N GLN A 131 2.21 -1.41 -11.82
CA GLN A 131 1.44 -2.41 -11.07
C GLN A 131 1.80 -2.44 -9.58
N GLY A 132 3.03 -2.09 -9.21
CA GLY A 132 3.43 -1.97 -7.81
C GLY A 132 2.69 -0.84 -7.11
N ALA A 133 2.59 0.33 -7.74
CA ALA A 133 1.82 1.45 -7.20
C ALA A 133 0.33 1.11 -7.03
N GLN A 134 -0.27 0.46 -8.05
CA GLN A 134 -1.66 0.00 -7.99
C GLN A 134 -1.90 -0.97 -6.83
N LEU A 135 -1.01 -1.96 -6.65
CA LEU A 135 -1.13 -2.95 -5.59
C LEU A 135 -1.00 -2.32 -4.18
N LYS A 136 -0.14 -1.30 -4.03
CA LYS A 136 -0.06 -0.53 -2.77
C LYS A 136 -1.35 0.26 -2.49
N SER A 137 -1.93 0.90 -3.51
CA SER A 137 -3.22 1.59 -3.37
C SER A 137 -4.36 0.61 -3.03
N GLN A 138 -4.40 -0.56 -3.68
CA GLN A 138 -5.37 -1.63 -3.36
C GLN A 138 -5.21 -2.12 -1.92
N ALA A 139 -3.98 -2.38 -1.47
CA ALA A 139 -3.72 -2.80 -0.10
C ALA A 139 -4.21 -1.76 0.93
N LEU A 140 -3.96 -0.47 0.68
CA LEU A 140 -4.48 0.59 1.55
C LEU A 140 -6.01 0.62 1.54
N ASN A 141 -6.66 0.54 0.37
CA ASN A 141 -8.11 0.55 0.27
C ASN A 141 -8.75 -0.65 0.99
N GLN A 142 -8.21 -1.85 0.81
CA GLN A 142 -8.67 -3.06 1.52
C GLN A 142 -8.40 -2.95 3.03
N ALA A 143 -7.29 -2.34 3.45
CA ALA A 143 -7.03 -2.07 4.85
C ALA A 143 -8.07 -1.10 5.45
N LEU A 144 -8.52 -0.10 4.68
CA LEU A 144 -9.56 0.84 5.13
C LEU A 144 -10.94 0.19 5.27
N THR A 145 -11.28 -0.81 4.44
CA THR A 145 -12.56 -1.53 4.60
C THR A 145 -12.62 -2.32 5.91
N LEU A 146 -11.47 -2.69 6.46
CA LEU A 146 -11.40 -3.37 7.76
C LEU A 146 -11.76 -2.46 8.95
N LEU A 147 -11.70 -1.13 8.79
CA LEU A 147 -12.11 -0.17 9.82
C LEU A 147 -13.63 0.07 9.88
N GLN A 148 -14.38 -0.44 8.91
CA GLN A 148 -15.84 -0.33 8.82
C GLN A 148 -16.52 -1.46 9.58
#